data_AF-A0A353EWC4-F1
#
_entry.id   AF-A0A353EWC4-F1
#
_cell.length_a   1.000
_cell.length_b   1.000
_cell.length_c   1.000
_cell.angle_alpha   90.00
_cell.angle_beta   90.00
_cell.angle_gamma   90.00
#
_symmetry.space_group_name_H-M   'P 1'
#
loop_
_entity.id
_entity.type
_entity.pdbx_description
1 polymer ?
#
loop_
_entity_poly.entity_id
_entity_poly.type
_entity_poly.pdbx_seq_one_letter_code
_entity_poly.pdbx_strand_id
1 'polypeptide(L)'
;MDEEVKTQTVPKREKALNLMKNIVTWVVVAVAVFMMIFTIISATTLNRNDRSLFGLKMYKVLSDSMKATDFAAGDLVFVKAVDPATLKEGDIVSYISQNTENFGETVTHKIRRLTTDAEGNAGFVTYGTTTDTDDEKVVTYPFVVGKYQFHIPKLGYFFDFLKTTPGYIVCILVPFLLLILSQGLTSVRLFKQYKSEQNAALEEEKAKLAAEKEETQKMMAELMAMKAQMEAQNAQTAQPAQPAQPAQTAEPAEAEQPTTEPAEVASEEPTAPAEPAETAETQRAE
;
A
#
# COMPACT_ATOMS: atom_id res chain seq x y z
N MET A 1 17.12 -51.48 9.96
CA MET A 1 17.80 -50.39 9.24
C MET A 1 16.93 -50.09 8.04
N ASP A 2 16.88 -48.81 7.65
CA ASP A 2 16.12 -48.26 6.53
C ASP A 2 14.71 -47.75 6.88
N GLU A 3 14.76 -46.67 7.65
CA GLU A 3 13.71 -45.66 7.82
C GLU A 3 13.64 -44.83 6.53
N GLU A 4 12.61 -45.07 5.69
CA GLU A 4 12.35 -44.27 4.49
C GLU A 4 11.89 -42.85 4.88
N VAL A 5 12.84 -41.92 4.89
CA VAL A 5 12.60 -40.48 4.99
C VAL A 5 11.97 -39.98 3.68
N LYS A 6 10.64 -39.98 3.64
CA LYS A 6 9.83 -39.42 2.56
C LYS A 6 9.97 -37.89 2.54
N THR A 7 10.96 -37.39 1.80
CA THR A 7 11.17 -35.97 1.54
C THR A 7 10.04 -35.45 0.64
N GLN A 8 9.10 -34.71 1.23
CA GLN A 8 8.05 -34.00 0.48
C GLN A 8 8.69 -32.92 -0.41
N THR A 9 8.76 -33.20 -1.71
CA THR A 9 9.14 -32.21 -2.72
C THR A 9 7.96 -31.25 -2.94
N VAL A 10 7.99 -30.09 -2.29
CA VAL A 10 7.04 -28.99 -2.53
C VAL A 10 6.97 -28.71 -4.04
N PRO A 11 5.79 -28.73 -4.68
CA PRO A 11 5.66 -28.67 -6.13
C PRO A 11 6.24 -27.34 -6.66
N LYS A 12 7.07 -27.42 -7.70
CA LYS A 12 7.76 -26.28 -8.37
C LYS A 12 6.83 -25.07 -8.62
N ARG A 13 5.53 -25.31 -8.80
CA ARG A 13 4.48 -24.32 -9.05
C ARG A 13 4.19 -23.41 -7.86
N GLU A 14 4.26 -23.91 -6.62
CA GLU A 14 4.03 -23.10 -5.42
C GLU A 14 5.22 -22.18 -5.11
N LYS A 15 6.44 -22.69 -5.31
CA LYS A 15 7.67 -21.87 -5.23
C LYS A 15 7.66 -20.74 -6.25
N ALA A 16 7.21 -21.02 -7.48
CA ALA A 16 7.07 -20.00 -8.53
C ALA A 16 6.01 -18.95 -8.19
N LEU A 17 4.87 -19.35 -7.62
CA LEU A 17 3.80 -18.42 -7.20
C LEU A 17 4.24 -17.53 -6.03
N ASN A 18 4.97 -18.07 -5.07
CA ASN A 18 5.49 -17.31 -3.93
C ASN A 18 6.60 -16.33 -4.37
N LEU A 19 7.46 -16.74 -5.30
CA LEU A 19 8.47 -15.85 -5.90
C LEU A 19 7.80 -14.73 -6.69
N MET A 20 6.77 -15.05 -7.49
CA MET A 20 6.00 -14.04 -8.24
C MET A 20 5.31 -13.05 -7.29
N LYS A 21 4.71 -13.52 -6.20
CA LYS A 21 4.14 -12.65 -5.16
C LYS A 21 5.18 -11.73 -4.55
N ASN A 22 6.34 -12.25 -4.16
CA ASN A 22 7.42 -11.44 -3.60
C ASN A 22 7.92 -10.40 -4.61
N ILE A 23 8.10 -10.79 -5.88
CA ILE A 23 8.47 -9.87 -6.95
C ILE A 23 7.42 -8.76 -7.08
N VAL A 24 6.13 -9.11 -7.12
CA VAL A 24 5.05 -8.12 -7.19
C VAL A 24 5.09 -7.19 -5.98
N THR A 25 5.25 -7.70 -4.76
CA THR A 25 5.36 -6.86 -3.55
C THR A 25 6.57 -5.94 -3.61
N TRP A 26 7.75 -6.44 -4.01
CA TRP A 26 8.95 -5.63 -4.19
C TRP A 26 8.80 -4.59 -5.29
N VAL A 27 8.11 -4.91 -6.38
CA VAL A 27 7.77 -3.95 -7.45
C VAL A 27 6.84 -2.87 -6.92
N VAL A 28 5.79 -3.20 -6.16
CA VAL A 28 4.88 -2.21 -5.58
C VAL A 28 5.62 -1.31 -4.58
N VAL A 29 6.50 -1.87 -3.75
CA VAL A 29 7.35 -1.09 -2.83
C VAL A 29 8.31 -0.18 -3.62
N ALA A 30 8.98 -0.70 -4.65
CA ALA A 30 9.88 0.09 -5.49
C ALA A 30 9.14 1.23 -6.20
N VAL A 31 7.94 0.98 -6.71
CA VAL A 31 7.07 2.01 -7.32
C VAL A 31 6.65 3.06 -6.29
N ALA A 32 6.29 2.65 -5.07
CA ALA A 32 5.93 3.59 -4.01
C ALA A 32 7.11 4.46 -3.58
N VAL A 33 8.30 3.88 -3.40
CA VAL A 33 9.53 4.62 -3.06
C VAL A 33 9.93 5.54 -4.21
N PHE A 34 9.87 5.06 -5.46
CA PHE A 34 10.13 5.89 -6.63
C PHE A 34 9.15 7.06 -6.72
N MET A 35 7.85 6.82 -6.52
CA MET A 35 6.83 7.87 -6.50
C MET A 35 7.07 8.87 -5.36
N MET A 36 7.48 8.42 -4.17
CA MET A 36 7.82 9.30 -3.05
C MET A 36 9.05 10.17 -3.36
N ILE A 37 10.12 9.58 -3.91
CA ILE A 37 11.30 10.35 -4.33
C ILE A 37 10.92 11.33 -5.43
N PHE A 38 10.11 10.89 -6.39
CA PHE A 38 9.64 11.72 -7.49
C PHE A 38 8.77 12.88 -7.00
N THR A 39 7.87 12.69 -6.03
CA THR A 39 7.07 13.79 -5.46
C THR A 39 7.93 14.79 -4.69
N ILE A 40 8.94 14.32 -3.94
CA ILE A 40 9.91 15.20 -3.27
C ILE A 40 10.73 15.99 -4.29
N ILE A 41 11.27 15.32 -5.32
CA ILE A 41 12.00 15.98 -6.40
C ILE A 41 11.09 16.98 -7.09
N SER A 42 9.89 16.59 -7.50
CA SER A 42 8.90 17.46 -8.13
C SER A 42 8.61 18.71 -7.29
N ALA A 43 8.32 18.56 -5.99
CA ALA A 43 8.09 19.68 -5.08
C ALA A 43 9.31 20.61 -4.90
N THR A 44 10.52 20.05 -4.94
CA THR A 44 11.77 20.81 -4.70
C THR A 44 12.40 21.40 -5.96
N THR A 45 12.24 20.76 -7.12
CA THR A 45 12.78 21.20 -8.42
C THR A 45 11.81 22.08 -9.20
N LEU A 46 10.50 21.86 -9.14
CA LEU A 46 9.53 22.69 -9.87
C LEU A 46 9.35 24.10 -9.30
N ASN A 47 9.89 24.36 -8.10
CA ASN A 47 9.91 25.69 -7.47
C ASN A 47 11.23 26.43 -7.71
N ARG A 48 12.22 25.79 -8.34
CA ARG A 48 13.52 26.40 -8.64
C ARG A 48 13.88 26.10 -10.09
N ASN A 49 13.63 27.09 -10.95
CA ASN A 49 13.84 27.10 -12.41
C ASN A 49 15.27 26.76 -12.89
N ASP A 50 16.21 26.45 -11.97
CA ASP A 50 17.66 26.48 -12.20
C ASP A 50 18.40 25.20 -11.79
N ARG A 51 17.75 24.04 -11.74
CA ARG A 51 18.49 22.78 -11.54
C ARG A 51 18.34 21.84 -12.73
N SER A 52 19.37 21.85 -13.57
CA SER A 52 19.58 20.86 -14.61
C SER A 52 19.71 19.47 -13.97
N LEU A 53 18.79 18.56 -14.28
CA LEU A 53 18.96 17.14 -13.98
C LEU A 53 19.90 16.59 -15.04
N PHE A 54 21.14 16.26 -14.67
CA PHE A 54 22.16 15.70 -15.58
C PHE A 54 22.49 16.60 -16.80
N GLY A 55 22.40 17.93 -16.66
CA GLY A 55 22.63 18.88 -17.75
C GLY A 55 21.45 19.05 -18.72
N LEU A 56 20.32 18.39 -18.45
CA LEU A 56 19.05 18.59 -19.16
C LEU A 56 18.13 19.46 -18.28
N LYS A 57 17.55 20.49 -18.91
CA LYS A 57 16.50 21.33 -18.34
C LYS A 57 15.16 20.89 -18.91
N MET A 58 14.14 20.89 -18.07
CA MET A 58 12.78 20.50 -18.44
C MET A 58 11.90 21.73 -18.42
N TYR A 59 11.22 22.00 -19.53
CA TYR A 59 10.28 23.09 -19.64
C TYR A 59 8.92 22.56 -20.07
N LYS A 60 7.87 23.09 -19.45
CA LYS A 60 6.50 22.83 -19.90
C LYS A 60 6.21 23.77 -21.07
N VAL A 61 5.67 23.23 -22.15
CA VAL A 61 5.23 24.03 -23.29
C VAL A 61 3.95 24.76 -22.92
N LEU A 62 3.98 26.09 -22.96
CA LEU A 62 2.84 26.94 -22.61
C LEU A 62 1.94 27.25 -23.79
N SER A 63 2.47 27.28 -25.02
CA SER A 63 1.76 27.70 -26.23
C SER A 63 1.87 26.69 -27.36
N ASP A 64 0.91 26.73 -28.28
CA ASP A 64 0.86 25.87 -29.47
C ASP A 64 1.73 26.40 -30.64
N SER A 65 2.72 27.27 -30.38
CA SER A 65 3.52 27.93 -31.44
C SER A 65 4.41 26.98 -32.24
N MET A 66 4.69 25.78 -31.70
CA MET A 66 5.49 24.72 -32.33
C MET A 66 4.67 23.46 -32.71
N LYS A 67 3.34 23.53 -32.59
CA LYS A 67 2.41 22.42 -32.81
C LYS A 67 2.48 21.82 -34.21
N ALA A 68 2.83 22.63 -35.20
CA ALA A 68 2.89 22.21 -36.60
C ALA A 68 4.00 21.20 -36.90
N THR A 69 4.99 21.03 -36.00
CA THR A 69 6.19 20.24 -36.32
C THR A 69 6.63 19.32 -35.19
N ASP A 70 6.77 19.82 -33.96
CA ASP A 70 7.57 19.10 -32.96
C ASP A 70 6.87 18.82 -31.63
N PHE A 71 6.02 19.74 -31.12
CA PHE A 71 5.36 19.54 -29.83
C PHE A 71 4.17 20.50 -29.63
N ALA A 72 3.20 20.10 -28.81
CA ALA A 72 2.00 20.89 -28.52
C ALA A 72 2.02 21.51 -27.12
N ALA A 73 1.14 22.46 -26.86
CA ALA A 73 0.92 23.01 -25.54
C ALA A 73 0.59 21.91 -24.53
N GLY A 74 1.20 21.97 -23.34
CA GLY A 74 1.05 20.96 -22.29
C GLY A 74 1.99 19.75 -22.40
N ASP A 75 2.85 19.70 -23.42
CA ASP A 75 3.97 18.76 -23.46
C ASP A 75 5.12 19.21 -22.56
N LEU A 76 5.99 18.27 -22.20
CA LEU A 76 7.24 18.56 -21.50
C LEU A 76 8.41 18.42 -22.48
N VAL A 77 9.18 19.49 -22.66
CA VAL A 77 10.36 19.50 -23.53
C VAL A 77 11.63 19.42 -22.73
N PHE A 78 12.60 18.68 -23.25
CA PHE A 78 13.92 18.50 -22.67
C PHE A 78 14.95 19.26 -23.49
N VAL A 79 15.66 20.15 -22.82
CA VAL A 79 16.63 21.08 -23.42
C VAL A 79 17.99 20.79 -22.84
N LYS A 80 18.98 20.60 -23.71
CA LYS A 80 20.37 20.40 -23.31
C LYS A 80 21.16 21.69 -23.56
N ALA A 81 21.90 22.13 -22.55
CA ALA A 81 22.84 23.24 -22.73
C ALA A 81 23.91 22.84 -23.76
N VAL A 82 24.06 23.65 -24.80
CA VAL A 82 25.06 23.51 -25.86
C VAL A 82 25.69 24.87 -26.13
N ASP A 83 26.89 24.87 -26.69
CA ASP A 83 27.51 26.10 -27.17
C ASP A 83 26.66 26.69 -28.32
N PRO A 84 26.13 27.92 -28.19
CA PRO A 84 25.33 28.54 -29.23
C PRO A 84 26.06 28.62 -30.57
N ALA A 85 27.38 28.71 -30.60
CA ALA A 85 28.16 28.75 -31.85
C ALA A 85 28.06 27.45 -32.67
N THR A 86 27.62 26.34 -32.07
CA THR A 86 27.43 25.06 -32.75
C THR A 86 26.06 24.90 -33.40
N LEU A 87 25.11 25.80 -33.08
CA LEU A 87 23.74 25.76 -33.58
C LEU A 87 23.68 26.19 -35.04
N LYS A 88 22.75 25.59 -35.79
CA LYS A 88 22.57 25.83 -37.23
C LYS A 88 21.12 26.15 -37.55
N GLU A 89 20.90 26.69 -38.75
CA GLU A 89 19.56 26.84 -39.31
C GLU A 89 18.80 25.52 -39.29
N GLY A 90 17.54 25.58 -38.87
CA GLY A 90 16.68 24.41 -38.69
C GLY A 90 16.75 23.75 -37.32
N ASP A 91 17.70 24.11 -36.45
CA ASP A 91 17.70 23.63 -35.06
C ASP A 91 16.59 24.29 -34.23
N ILE A 92 16.07 23.57 -33.24
CA ILE A 92 15.11 24.10 -32.28
C ILE A 92 15.86 24.48 -31.02
N VAL A 93 15.71 25.72 -30.60
CA VAL A 93 16.46 26.31 -29.49
C VAL A 93 15.49 26.88 -28.47
N SER A 94 15.80 26.68 -27.19
CA SER A 94 15.14 27.37 -26.09
C SER A 94 16.00 28.55 -25.65
N TYR A 95 15.39 29.70 -25.47
CA TYR A 95 16.06 30.94 -25.08
C TYR A 95 15.18 31.76 -24.14
N ILE A 96 15.80 32.68 -23.42
CA ILE A 96 15.08 33.66 -22.60
C ILE A 96 14.65 34.81 -23.50
N SER A 97 13.34 35.01 -23.63
CA SER A 97 12.78 36.04 -24.49
C SER A 97 13.07 37.43 -23.93
N GLN A 98 13.51 38.31 -24.83
CA GLN A 98 13.71 39.74 -24.56
C GLN A 98 12.56 40.59 -25.11
N ASN A 99 11.50 39.98 -25.66
CA ASN A 99 10.34 40.69 -26.17
C ASN A 99 9.53 41.27 -25.01
N THR A 100 8.95 42.46 -25.19
CA THR A 100 8.16 43.15 -24.15
C THR A 100 6.96 42.33 -23.68
N GLU A 101 6.36 41.52 -24.56
CA GLU A 101 5.19 40.71 -24.22
C GLU A 101 5.52 39.46 -23.39
N ASN A 102 6.72 38.90 -23.53
CA ASN A 102 7.12 37.64 -22.90
C ASN A 102 8.52 37.78 -22.28
N PHE A 103 8.80 38.93 -21.67
CA PHE A 103 10.14 39.26 -21.18
C PHE A 103 10.53 38.35 -20.01
N GLY A 104 11.69 37.68 -20.11
CA GLY A 104 12.17 36.76 -19.09
C GLY A 104 11.56 35.35 -19.14
N GLU A 105 10.58 35.12 -20.01
CA GLU A 105 10.02 33.79 -20.22
C GLU A 105 10.93 32.93 -21.12
N THR A 106 10.91 31.61 -20.90
CA THR A 106 11.64 30.68 -21.77
C THR A 106 10.78 30.35 -22.99
N VAL A 107 11.23 30.77 -24.17
CA VAL A 107 10.58 30.51 -25.46
C VAL A 107 11.38 29.45 -26.20
N THR A 108 10.70 28.55 -26.90
CA THR A 108 11.35 27.50 -27.70
C THR A 108 10.87 27.58 -29.14
N HIS A 109 11.73 28.01 -30.05
CA HIS A 109 11.43 28.23 -31.47
C HIS A 109 12.51 27.64 -32.37
N LYS A 110 12.22 27.57 -33.68
CA LYS A 110 13.16 27.06 -34.68
C LYS A 110 14.04 28.18 -35.21
N ILE A 111 15.32 27.91 -35.41
CA ILE A 111 16.27 28.85 -36.01
C ILE A 111 15.98 28.94 -37.51
N ARG A 112 15.67 30.14 -37.99
CA ARG A 112 15.51 30.43 -39.42
C ARG A 112 16.83 30.78 -40.07
N ARG A 113 17.57 31.70 -39.47
CA ARG A 113 18.88 32.15 -39.97
C ARG A 113 19.79 32.66 -38.86
N LEU A 114 21.10 32.55 -39.10
CA LEU A 114 22.12 33.19 -38.27
C LEU A 114 22.21 34.67 -38.66
N THR A 115 22.27 35.56 -37.67
CA THR A 115 22.35 37.01 -37.88
C THR A 115 23.21 37.66 -36.80
N THR A 116 23.28 38.98 -36.84
CA THR A 116 23.90 39.83 -35.82
C THR A 116 22.86 40.82 -35.31
N ASP A 117 22.91 41.16 -34.02
CA ASP A 117 22.07 42.23 -33.46
C ASP A 117 22.57 43.63 -33.91
N ALA A 118 21.89 44.69 -33.45
CA ALA A 118 22.25 46.06 -33.80
C ALA A 118 23.62 46.48 -33.24
N GLU A 119 24.08 45.80 -32.20
CA GLU A 119 25.33 46.03 -31.48
C GLU A 119 26.51 45.21 -32.00
N GLY A 120 26.31 44.33 -32.98
CA GLY A 120 27.36 43.51 -33.58
C GLY A 120 27.56 42.12 -32.95
N ASN A 121 26.68 41.68 -32.04
CA ASN A 121 26.74 40.37 -31.41
C ASN A 121 26.06 39.30 -32.25
N ALA A 122 26.68 38.13 -32.34
CA ALA A 122 26.09 36.97 -33.02
C ALA A 122 24.77 36.53 -32.35
N GLY A 123 23.79 36.21 -33.19
CA GLY A 123 22.47 35.77 -32.75
C GLY A 123 21.71 35.03 -33.84
N PHE A 124 20.46 34.74 -33.52
CA PHE A 124 19.56 33.96 -34.37
C PHE A 124 18.26 34.72 -34.61
N VAL A 125 17.74 34.62 -35.82
CA VAL A 125 16.32 34.89 -36.07
C VAL A 125 15.58 33.57 -35.88
N THR A 126 14.66 33.55 -34.93
CA THR A 126 13.81 32.40 -34.62
C THR A 126 12.39 32.63 -35.12
N TYR A 127 11.62 31.56 -35.25
CA TYR A 127 10.20 31.62 -35.62
C TYR A 127 9.42 30.47 -35.01
N GLY A 128 8.15 30.73 -34.68
CA GLY A 128 7.19 29.69 -34.35
C GLY A 128 6.73 28.97 -35.62
N THR A 129 6.81 27.64 -35.65
CA THR A 129 6.47 26.86 -36.85
C THR A 129 4.97 26.81 -37.14
N THR A 130 4.12 27.14 -36.17
CA THR A 130 2.66 27.24 -36.37
C THR A 130 2.25 28.53 -37.06
N THR A 131 2.87 29.67 -36.72
CA THR A 131 2.57 30.97 -37.33
C THR A 131 3.42 31.27 -38.56
N ASP A 132 4.60 30.63 -38.66
CA ASP A 132 5.61 30.82 -39.69
C ASP A 132 6.20 32.25 -39.78
N THR A 133 5.95 33.07 -38.73
CA THR A 133 6.39 34.48 -38.64
C THR A 133 7.71 34.60 -37.88
N ASP A 134 8.65 35.38 -38.42
CA ASP A 134 9.91 35.73 -37.74
C ASP A 134 9.63 36.46 -36.42
N ASP A 135 10.36 36.09 -35.36
CA ASP A 135 10.35 36.82 -34.11
C ASP A 135 11.00 38.21 -34.29
N GLU A 136 10.42 39.24 -33.65
CA GLU A 136 10.86 40.64 -33.83
C GLU A 136 12.28 40.91 -33.34
N LYS A 137 12.69 40.25 -32.25
CA LYS A 137 14.02 40.43 -31.66
C LYS A 137 14.94 39.26 -32.00
N VAL A 138 16.17 39.61 -32.36
CA VAL A 138 17.27 38.66 -32.52
C VAL A 138 17.62 38.05 -31.17
N VAL A 139 17.76 36.73 -31.14
CA VAL A 139 18.18 35.98 -29.96
C VAL A 139 19.71 35.92 -29.95
N THR A 140 20.36 36.71 -29.09
CA THR A 140 21.82 36.67 -28.94
C THR A 140 22.27 35.50 -28.06
N TYR A 141 23.51 35.06 -28.26
CA TYR A 141 24.06 33.86 -27.62
C TYR A 141 23.91 33.81 -26.09
N PRO A 142 24.07 34.91 -25.34
CA PRO A 142 23.92 34.89 -23.87
C PRO A 142 22.53 34.48 -23.38
N PHE A 143 21.48 34.67 -24.19
CA PHE A 143 20.11 34.32 -23.83
C PHE A 143 19.71 32.92 -24.28
N VAL A 144 20.58 32.23 -25.02
CA VAL A 144 20.33 30.85 -25.44
C VAL A 144 20.50 29.93 -24.24
N VAL A 145 19.41 29.23 -23.89
CA VAL A 145 19.40 28.27 -22.79
C VAL A 145 19.96 26.92 -23.24
N GLY A 146 19.63 26.50 -24.46
CA GLY A 146 20.14 25.26 -25.04
C GLY A 146 19.31 24.75 -26.22
N LYS A 147 19.71 23.57 -26.73
CA LYS A 147 19.08 22.89 -27.85
C LYS A 147 18.02 21.92 -27.38
N TYR A 148 16.88 21.91 -28.07
CA TYR A 148 15.82 20.92 -27.88
C TYR A 148 16.32 19.51 -28.24
N GLN A 149 16.00 18.53 -27.40
CA GLN A 149 16.39 17.13 -27.61
C GLN A 149 15.18 16.25 -27.94
N PHE A 150 14.17 16.26 -27.08
CA PHE A 150 12.95 15.47 -27.23
C PHE A 150 11.82 16.05 -26.37
N HIS A 151 10.60 15.61 -26.63
CA HIS A 151 9.42 15.93 -25.83
C HIS A 151 8.73 14.67 -25.33
N ILE A 152 7.98 14.78 -24.24
CA ILE A 152 7.06 13.74 -23.78
C ILE A 152 5.64 14.33 -23.83
N PRO A 153 4.75 13.75 -24.66
CA PRO A 153 3.43 14.30 -24.85
C PRO A 153 2.58 14.19 -23.58
N LYS A 154 1.77 15.21 -23.30
CA LYS A 154 0.84 15.31 -22.13
C LYS A 154 1.50 15.25 -20.74
N LEU A 155 2.82 15.15 -20.66
CA LEU A 155 3.49 15.04 -19.37
C LEU A 155 3.46 16.36 -18.59
N GLY A 156 3.41 17.51 -19.29
CA GLY A 156 3.22 18.82 -18.66
C GLY A 156 1.89 18.92 -17.91
N TYR A 157 0.80 18.41 -18.48
CA TYR A 157 -0.50 18.34 -17.79
C TYR A 157 -0.46 17.43 -16.55
N PHE A 158 0.26 16.32 -16.61
CA PHE A 158 0.45 15.45 -15.45
C PHE A 158 1.22 16.18 -14.34
N PHE A 159 2.27 16.94 -14.68
CA PHE A 159 2.99 17.76 -13.71
C PHE A 159 2.14 18.89 -13.13
N ASP A 160 1.30 19.56 -13.93
CA ASP A 160 0.34 20.54 -13.43
C ASP A 160 -0.64 19.89 -12.45
N PHE A 161 -1.17 18.72 -12.79
CA PHE A 161 -2.05 17.96 -11.91
C PHE A 161 -1.36 17.64 -10.58
N LEU A 162 -0.10 17.18 -10.62
CA LEU A 162 0.69 16.94 -9.40
C LEU A 162 0.98 18.20 -8.58
N LYS A 163 1.02 19.37 -9.21
CA LYS A 163 1.14 20.66 -8.50
C LYS A 163 -0.15 21.07 -7.80
N THR A 164 -1.31 20.54 -8.19
CA THR A 164 -2.57 20.81 -7.48
C THR A 164 -2.61 20.06 -6.15
N THR A 165 -3.18 20.68 -5.11
CA THR A 165 -3.45 20.04 -3.81
C THR A 165 -4.13 18.67 -3.94
N PRO A 166 -5.25 18.52 -4.69
CA PRO A 166 -5.87 17.21 -4.86
C PRO A 166 -4.97 16.22 -5.62
N GLY A 167 -4.28 16.65 -6.68
CA GLY A 167 -3.43 15.74 -7.45
C GLY A 167 -2.23 15.25 -6.66
N TYR A 168 -1.63 16.09 -5.83
CA TYR A 168 -0.58 15.70 -4.90
C TYR A 168 -1.07 14.66 -3.87
N ILE A 169 -2.23 14.91 -3.24
CA ILE A 169 -2.83 13.96 -2.28
C ILE A 169 -3.14 12.64 -2.95
N VAL A 170 -3.77 12.64 -4.13
CA VAL A 170 -4.10 11.42 -4.87
C VAL A 170 -2.83 10.63 -5.23
N CYS A 171 -1.78 11.32 -5.67
CA CYS A 171 -0.54 10.67 -6.08
C CYS A 171 0.20 9.99 -4.91
N ILE A 172 0.02 10.46 -3.67
CA ILE A 172 0.58 9.83 -2.46
C ILE A 172 -0.38 8.79 -1.87
N LEU A 173 -1.67 9.13 -1.77
CA LEU A 173 -2.67 8.30 -1.12
C LEU A 173 -2.92 7.02 -1.91
N VAL A 174 -3.00 7.08 -3.25
CA VAL A 174 -3.25 5.90 -4.08
C VAL A 174 -2.18 4.81 -3.91
N PRO A 175 -0.87 5.06 -4.07
CA PRO A 175 0.14 4.02 -3.87
C PRO A 175 0.18 3.53 -2.41
N PHE A 176 -0.05 4.41 -1.44
CA PHE A 176 -0.12 4.02 -0.02
C PHE A 176 -1.33 3.12 0.28
N LEU A 177 -2.49 3.45 -0.28
CA LEU A 177 -3.71 2.64 -0.19
C LEU A 177 -3.52 1.29 -0.89
N LEU A 178 -2.91 1.27 -2.08
CA LEU A 178 -2.60 0.02 -2.79
C LEU A 178 -1.64 -0.86 -2.00
N LEU A 179 -0.65 -0.29 -1.32
CA LEU A 179 0.22 -1.01 -0.41
C LEU A 179 -0.57 -1.61 0.76
N ILE A 180 -1.42 -0.81 1.42
CA ILE A 180 -2.26 -1.28 2.52
C ILE A 180 -3.19 -2.39 2.06
N LEU A 181 -3.85 -2.24 0.90
CA LEU A 181 -4.73 -3.27 0.35
C LEU A 181 -3.96 -4.53 -0.05
N SER A 182 -2.78 -4.40 -0.65
CA SER A 182 -1.92 -5.53 -1.00
C SER A 182 -1.48 -6.31 0.25
N GLN A 183 -1.06 -5.60 1.30
CA GLN A 183 -0.69 -6.21 2.58
C GLN A 183 -1.92 -6.82 3.26
N GLY A 184 -3.05 -6.11 3.31
CA GLY A 184 -4.30 -6.58 3.89
C GLY A 184 -4.85 -7.83 3.21
N LEU A 185 -4.87 -7.88 1.88
CA LEU A 185 -5.28 -9.06 1.11
C LEU A 185 -4.36 -10.25 1.36
N THR A 186 -3.06 -10.01 1.54
CA THR A 186 -2.09 -11.05 1.87
C THR A 186 -2.33 -11.58 3.29
N SER A 187 -2.51 -10.68 4.27
CA SER A 187 -2.84 -11.02 5.65
C SER A 187 -4.17 -11.79 5.76
N VAL A 188 -5.21 -11.37 5.04
CA VAL A 188 -6.51 -12.06 5.02
C VAL A 188 -6.40 -13.45 4.39
N ARG A 189 -5.58 -13.60 3.33
CA ARG A 189 -5.32 -14.94 2.76
C ARG A 189 -4.61 -15.84 3.74
N LEU A 190 -3.58 -15.35 4.43
CA LEU A 190 -2.85 -16.11 5.44
C LEU A 190 -3.78 -16.53 6.59
N PHE A 191 -4.61 -15.60 7.05
CA PHE A 191 -5.58 -15.85 8.12
C PHE A 191 -6.66 -16.85 7.71
N LYS A 192 -7.13 -16.79 6.46
CA LYS A 192 -8.06 -17.78 5.91
C LYS A 192 -7.43 -19.17 5.82
N GLN A 193 -6.18 -19.27 5.38
CA GLN A 193 -5.44 -20.55 5.33
C GLN A 193 -5.28 -21.13 6.74
N TYR A 194 -4.81 -20.32 7.69
CA TYR A 194 -4.68 -20.71 9.09
C TYR A 194 -6.01 -21.22 9.68
N LYS A 195 -7.11 -20.49 9.46
CA LYS A 195 -8.43 -20.89 9.95
C LYS A 195 -8.96 -22.17 9.29
N SER A 196 -8.66 -22.37 8.00
CA SER A 196 -9.05 -23.61 7.30
C SER A 196 -8.31 -24.84 7.82
N GLU A 197 -7.02 -24.72 8.13
CA GLU A 197 -6.24 -25.81 8.73
C GLU A 197 -6.75 -26.17 10.13
N GLN A 198 -7.04 -25.15 10.95
CA GLN A 198 -7.61 -25.37 12.29
C GLN A 198 -8.98 -26.05 12.23
N ASN A 199 -9.85 -25.62 11.32
CA ASN A 199 -11.17 -26.23 11.16
C ASN A 199 -11.06 -27.68 10.69
N ALA A 200 -10.16 -27.97 9.74
CA ALA A 200 -9.93 -29.34 9.26
C ALA A 200 -9.41 -30.26 10.38
N ALA A 201 -8.46 -29.77 11.19
CA ALA A 201 -7.95 -30.51 12.34
C ALA A 201 -9.05 -30.79 13.39
N LEU A 202 -9.91 -29.81 13.67
CA LEU A 202 -11.03 -29.95 14.59
C LEU A 202 -12.07 -30.96 14.08
N GLU A 203 -12.37 -30.96 12.78
CA GLU A 203 -13.28 -31.93 12.17
C GLU A 203 -12.73 -33.36 12.25
N GLU A 204 -11.42 -33.53 12.03
CA GLU A 204 -10.76 -34.84 12.14
C GLU A 204 -10.79 -35.35 13.60
N GLU A 205 -10.52 -34.48 14.58
CA GLU A 205 -10.61 -34.83 16.00
C GLU A 205 -12.03 -35.22 16.42
N LYS A 206 -13.04 -34.46 15.97
CA LYS A 206 -14.46 -34.79 16.21
C LYS A 206 -14.86 -36.13 15.58
N ALA A 207 -14.37 -36.43 14.38
CA ALA A 207 -14.64 -37.71 13.71
C ALA A 207 -14.02 -38.89 14.48
N LYS A 208 -12.79 -38.74 14.98
CA LYS A 208 -12.13 -39.75 15.83
C LYS A 208 -12.88 -39.97 17.13
N LEU A 209 -13.28 -38.89 17.80
CA LEU A 209 -14.04 -38.96 19.04
C LEU A 209 -15.43 -39.61 18.84
N ALA A 210 -16.09 -39.36 17.70
CA ALA A 210 -17.36 -40.01 17.37
C ALA A 210 -17.19 -41.52 17.16
N ALA A 211 -16.14 -41.93 16.43
CA ALA A 211 -15.84 -43.35 16.22
C ALA A 211 -15.48 -44.06 17.54
N GLU A 212 -14.64 -43.44 18.39
CA GLU A 212 -14.27 -44.00 19.70
C GLU A 212 -15.49 -44.11 20.63
N LYS A 213 -16.41 -43.13 20.59
CA LYS A 213 -17.68 -43.21 21.32
C LYS A 213 -18.56 -44.35 20.84
N GLU A 214 -18.64 -44.59 19.53
CA GLU A 214 -19.39 -45.73 18.99
C GLU A 214 -18.78 -47.07 19.40
N GLU A 215 -17.45 -47.20 19.36
CA GLU A 215 -16.76 -48.41 19.81
C GLU A 215 -16.93 -48.65 21.31
N THR A 216 -16.76 -47.60 22.13
CA THR A 216 -16.96 -47.64 23.58
C THR A 216 -18.40 -48.05 23.91
N GLN A 217 -19.38 -47.49 23.19
CA GLN A 217 -20.79 -47.82 23.41
C GLN A 217 -21.12 -49.26 23.02
N LYS A 218 -20.52 -49.81 21.95
CA LYS A 218 -20.63 -51.22 21.59
C LYS A 218 -19.99 -52.14 22.64
N MET A 219 -18.78 -51.83 23.09
CA MET A 219 -18.08 -52.58 24.13
C MET A 219 -18.87 -52.60 25.45
N MET A 220 -19.46 -51.46 25.83
CA MET A 220 -20.30 -51.37 27.02
C MET A 220 -21.58 -52.22 26.92
N ALA A 221 -22.22 -52.24 25.74
CA ALA A 221 -23.38 -53.09 25.50
C ALA A 221 -23.03 -54.59 25.56
N GLU A 222 -21.88 -54.98 25.00
CA GLU A 222 -21.38 -56.35 25.06
C GLU A 222 -21.01 -56.78 26.49
N LEU A 223 -20.33 -55.92 27.25
CA LEU A 223 -20.05 -56.14 28.68
C LEU A 223 -21.33 -56.32 29.50
N MET A 224 -22.36 -55.49 29.24
CA MET A 224 -23.65 -55.61 29.92
C MET A 224 -24.35 -56.93 29.57
N ALA A 225 -24.31 -57.36 28.31
CA ALA A 225 -24.87 -58.64 27.87
C ALA A 225 -24.10 -59.84 28.49
N MET A 226 -22.77 -59.77 28.54
CA MET A 226 -21.94 -60.81 29.17
C MET A 226 -22.20 -60.89 30.68
N LYS A 227 -22.31 -59.74 31.36
CA LYS A 227 -22.66 -59.68 32.78
C LYS A 227 -24.04 -60.31 33.04
N ALA A 228 -25.04 -59.97 32.23
CA ALA A 228 -26.38 -60.57 32.34
C ALA A 228 -26.36 -62.09 32.11
N GLN A 229 -25.52 -62.60 31.18
CA GLN A 229 -25.33 -64.04 31.00
C GLN A 229 -24.66 -64.71 32.19
N MET A 230 -23.64 -64.07 32.78
CA MET A 230 -22.97 -64.57 34.00
C MET A 230 -23.92 -64.59 35.20
N GLU A 231 -24.75 -63.55 35.37
CA GLU A 231 -25.80 -63.52 36.40
C GLU A 231 -26.85 -64.61 36.16
N ALA A 232 -27.26 -64.86 34.92
CA ALA A 232 -28.18 -65.95 34.58
C ALA A 232 -27.57 -67.34 34.83
N GLN A 233 -26.27 -67.55 34.56
CA GLN A 233 -25.57 -68.79 34.89
C GLN A 233 -25.42 -68.99 36.40
N ASN A 234 -25.08 -67.94 37.15
CA ASN A 234 -25.04 -68.00 38.61
C ASN A 234 -26.42 -68.26 39.22
N ALA A 235 -27.49 -67.68 38.65
CA ALA A 235 -28.87 -67.94 39.07
C ALA A 235 -29.35 -69.37 38.75
N GLN A 236 -28.85 -69.99 37.68
CA GLN A 236 -29.13 -71.40 37.34
C GLN A 236 -28.33 -72.40 38.20
N THR A 237 -27.21 -71.97 38.79
CA THR A 237 -26.42 -72.81 39.72
C THR A 237 -26.92 -72.71 41.16
N ALA A 238 -27.95 -71.89 41.44
CA ALA A 238 -28.54 -71.70 42.75
C ALA A 238 -30.07 -71.96 42.75
N GLN A 239 -30.50 -73.16 43.15
CA GLN A 239 -31.90 -73.47 43.54
C GLN A 239 -31.95 -74.68 44.50
N PRO A 240 -32.96 -74.82 45.38
CA PRO A 240 -33.33 -73.95 46.51
C PRO A 240 -33.24 -74.71 47.88
N ALA A 241 -33.01 -73.99 48.98
CA ALA A 241 -33.33 -74.48 50.32
C ALA A 241 -33.96 -73.35 51.15
N GLN A 242 -35.23 -73.52 51.52
CA GLN A 242 -36.00 -72.73 52.49
C GLN A 242 -36.07 -73.50 53.83
N PRO A 243 -36.57 -72.96 54.97
CA PRO A 243 -36.94 -71.58 55.32
C PRO A 243 -36.40 -71.09 56.70
N ALA A 244 -36.46 -69.79 57.00
CA ALA A 244 -36.83 -69.23 58.33
C ALA A 244 -36.72 -67.68 58.37
N GLN A 245 -37.81 -67.01 58.75
CA GLN A 245 -37.88 -65.66 59.33
C GLN A 245 -37.73 -65.77 60.89
N PRO A 246 -37.51 -64.70 61.72
CA PRO A 246 -38.01 -63.33 61.55
C PRO A 246 -37.19 -62.13 62.12
N ALA A 247 -37.72 -60.92 61.84
CA ALA A 247 -37.86 -59.75 62.74
C ALA A 247 -36.77 -58.65 62.91
N GLN A 248 -37.23 -57.42 62.58
CA GLN A 248 -37.09 -56.13 63.28
C GLN A 248 -35.78 -55.31 63.19
N THR A 249 -35.84 -54.05 62.71
CA THR A 249 -36.03 -52.83 63.55
C THR A 249 -35.73 -51.52 62.78
N ALA A 250 -36.73 -50.64 62.75
CA ALA A 250 -36.73 -49.16 62.82
C ALA A 250 -35.97 -48.24 61.81
N GLU A 251 -36.79 -47.42 61.13
CA GLU A 251 -36.66 -45.96 60.86
C GLU A 251 -36.26 -45.12 62.12
N PRO A 252 -36.00 -43.79 62.07
CA PRO A 252 -36.40 -42.82 61.04
C PRO A 252 -35.36 -41.76 60.62
N ALA A 253 -35.76 -41.03 59.56
CA ALA A 253 -35.69 -39.58 59.32
C ALA A 253 -34.58 -38.72 59.98
N GLU A 254 -34.00 -37.78 59.24
CA GLU A 254 -34.53 -36.41 59.14
C GLU A 254 -33.82 -35.58 58.08
N ALA A 255 -34.60 -34.70 57.47
CA ALA A 255 -34.19 -33.67 56.52
C ALA A 255 -33.52 -32.50 57.23
N GLU A 256 -32.75 -31.69 56.49
CA GLU A 256 -32.98 -30.24 56.36
C GLU A 256 -31.84 -29.57 55.57
N GLN A 257 -32.18 -29.02 54.40
CA GLN A 257 -31.62 -27.75 53.93
C GLN A 257 -32.49 -26.64 54.52
N PRO A 258 -31.94 -25.44 54.76
CA PRO A 258 -32.24 -24.32 53.84
C PRO A 258 -31.00 -23.42 53.58
N THR A 259 -30.76 -22.92 52.36
CA THR A 259 -31.10 -21.55 51.89
C THR A 259 -31.09 -20.50 53.00
N THR A 260 -30.34 -19.40 52.92
CA THR A 260 -30.74 -18.21 52.13
C THR A 260 -29.63 -17.14 52.13
N GLU A 261 -29.41 -16.51 50.98
CA GLU A 261 -29.02 -15.09 50.81
C GLU A 261 -30.22 -14.20 51.24
N PRO A 262 -30.07 -12.91 51.65
CA PRO A 262 -29.75 -11.86 50.66
C PRO A 262 -29.13 -10.54 51.18
N ALA A 263 -28.89 -9.64 50.21
CA ALA A 263 -28.93 -8.17 50.23
C ALA A 263 -27.67 -7.45 50.79
N GLU A 264 -26.87 -6.79 49.95
CA GLU A 264 -27.08 -5.45 49.32
C GLU A 264 -26.78 -4.31 50.30
N VAL A 265 -25.89 -3.37 49.91
CA VAL A 265 -26.04 -1.90 50.07
C VAL A 265 -24.74 -1.16 49.65
N ALA A 266 -24.94 -0.22 48.72
CA ALA A 266 -24.31 1.12 48.58
C ALA A 266 -22.84 1.29 48.16
N SER A 267 -22.68 1.73 46.89
CA SER A 267 -22.18 3.05 46.46
C SER A 267 -21.13 3.79 47.30
N GLU A 268 -20.00 4.17 46.67
CA GLU A 268 -19.49 5.56 46.58
C GLU A 268 -18.14 5.63 45.82
N GLU A 269 -18.16 6.24 44.63
CA GLU A 269 -17.09 7.09 44.07
C GLU A 269 -17.77 8.48 43.87
N PRO A 270 -17.07 9.63 43.78
CA PRO A 270 -15.65 9.85 43.48
C PRO A 270 -15.01 10.88 44.43
N THR A 271 -13.76 11.29 44.18
CA THR A 271 -13.28 12.71 44.15
C THR A 271 -11.75 12.74 44.25
N ALA A 272 -11.09 13.18 43.18
CA ALA A 272 -9.72 13.66 43.21
C ALA A 272 -9.75 15.20 43.19
N PRO A 273 -8.98 15.89 44.05
CA PRO A 273 -9.03 17.36 44.13
C PRO A 273 -8.13 18.03 43.09
N ALA A 274 -8.64 19.13 42.56
CA ALA A 274 -7.91 20.15 41.82
C ALA A 274 -7.18 21.11 42.78
N GLU A 275 -6.05 21.65 42.34
CA GLU A 275 -5.42 22.87 42.89
C GLU A 275 -4.68 23.62 41.76
N PRO A 276 -4.33 24.92 41.92
CA PRO A 276 -4.83 25.96 41.04
C PRO A 276 -3.73 26.80 40.33
N ALA A 277 -4.20 27.83 39.63
CA ALA A 277 -3.49 28.95 38.99
C ALA A 277 -2.35 29.56 39.85
N GLU A 278 -1.38 30.32 39.34
CA GLU A 278 -1.53 31.58 38.60
C GLU A 278 -0.15 32.18 38.22
N THR A 279 -0.16 33.11 37.27
CA THR A 279 0.71 34.32 37.09
C THR A 279 1.56 34.44 35.81
N ALA A 280 1.05 35.36 34.98
CA ALA A 280 1.61 36.32 34.03
C ALA A 280 3.13 36.46 33.86
N GLU A 281 3.55 36.75 32.62
CA GLU A 281 4.17 38.06 32.34
C GLU A 281 4.13 38.48 30.86
N THR A 282 3.97 39.78 30.73
CA THR A 282 3.91 40.64 29.55
C THR A 282 5.30 40.83 28.93
N GLN A 283 5.43 40.89 27.60
CA GLN A 283 6.42 41.78 26.97
C GLN A 283 6.12 42.09 25.49
N ARG A 284 5.89 43.39 25.25
CA ARG A 284 6.15 44.11 23.99
C ARG A 284 7.67 44.21 23.78
N ALA A 285 8.14 44.08 22.54
CA ALA A 285 9.21 44.91 21.96
C ALA A 285 9.34 44.66 20.45
N GLU A 286 9.43 45.77 19.72
CA GLU A 286 9.88 45.99 18.32
C GLU A 286 9.03 45.50 17.15
#